data_AF-A0A975P3J9-F1
#
_entry.id   AF-A0A975P3J9-F1
#
_cell.length_a   1.000
_cell.length_b   1.000
_cell.length_c   1.000
_cell.angle_alpha   90.00
_cell.angle_beta   90.00
_cell.angle_gamma   90.00
#
_symmetry.space_group_name_H-M   'P 1'
#
loop_
_entity.id
_entity.type
_entity.pdbx_description
1 polymer ?
#
loop_
_entity_poly.entity_id
_entity_poly.type
_entity_poly.pdbx_seq_one_letter_code
_entity_poly.pdbx_strand_id
1 'polypeptide(L)'
;MAPGGDALGTKAVRSVTRSLAAFVLLLAGTVTATADEFRTPSVSAVRVEWPAVLDQLRSEINTQPAVASDFTFIGQRRLLPPFDPRTMPALVQLNAVTSQVFNGIGRSRVPVLLPFDAAAFLEARGNGGPDSLSLSRYQADFRPVDLFDAGPAGYNAVFSLQPGAGDGMPQRTFARPVEVQITGSILLYDISDPQGGKGEPVKSLIAQFPDLRRFIREGYVRYAFTRFGVPYVVSIQCLDSTPRPRRLACREAYPVAERFLKALRVAGGQPSRSRIDIPSIVAERPLQRAADFTYRPPGDIIANTGFRKQGGRADFTTYSQIRFPLEKPPAFAHSQSFRKRRATDETAGSNAGYPWQDNFCEARSFNVGQCGGGFGHQGQDIRPGECSADNETGDNKCDPKQQGVVAVRDSVVIRAPKQQAVTLQVNSRTEHIRFRYMHMNPASLDADGILNGRSVAEGERFGVVSNYLDRPNGTSRHLHFDVQVFTRDGWIWVNPYVTLISAYERLIHGRGREVGPQASAAPAVAHAQPDKVAAPDAREGSDN
;
A
#
# COMPACT_ATOMS: atom_id res chain seq x y z
N MET A 1 72.06 -36.34 -28.21
CA MET A 1 71.22 -36.31 -29.42
C MET A 1 69.87 -35.69 -29.07
N ALA A 2 69.57 -34.51 -29.60
CA ALA A 2 68.19 -34.16 -29.98
C ALA A 2 68.05 -34.52 -31.50
N PRO A 3 66.87 -34.60 -32.15
CA PRO A 3 65.70 -33.72 -31.94
C PRO A 3 64.29 -34.33 -32.22
N GLY A 4 63.25 -33.46 -32.12
CA GLY A 4 61.94 -33.57 -32.79
C GLY A 4 60.84 -34.20 -31.94
N GLY A 5 59.65 -33.64 -31.70
CA GLY A 5 58.90 -32.55 -32.32
C GLY A 5 57.44 -33.00 -32.39
N ASP A 6 56.51 -32.33 -31.71
CA ASP A 6 55.32 -31.75 -32.35
C ASP A 6 54.31 -31.19 -31.35
N ALA A 7 53.95 -29.94 -31.62
CA ALA A 7 53.03 -29.11 -30.90
C ALA A 7 51.63 -29.21 -31.54
N LEU A 8 50.74 -30.01 -30.97
CA LEU A 8 49.33 -30.07 -31.39
C LEU A 8 48.45 -30.47 -30.19
N GLY A 9 48.22 -29.54 -29.26
CA GLY A 9 47.38 -29.83 -28.08
C GLY A 9 46.62 -28.66 -27.45
N THR A 10 46.85 -27.42 -27.89
CA THR A 10 46.34 -26.23 -27.18
C THR A 10 45.39 -25.33 -27.98
N LYS A 11 45.08 -25.68 -29.24
CA LYS A 11 44.08 -24.96 -30.05
C LYS A 11 42.68 -25.60 -30.06
N ALA A 12 42.58 -26.92 -29.83
CA ALA A 12 41.29 -27.62 -29.78
C ALA A 12 40.52 -27.35 -28.48
N VAL A 13 41.21 -27.25 -27.34
CA VAL A 13 40.57 -27.06 -26.02
C VAL A 13 40.05 -25.63 -25.81
N ARG A 14 40.66 -24.62 -26.46
CA ARG A 14 40.18 -23.22 -26.43
C ARG A 14 38.99 -22.94 -27.36
N SER A 15 38.75 -23.78 -28.35
CA SER A 15 37.64 -23.61 -29.31
C SER A 15 36.35 -24.25 -28.80
N VAL A 16 36.44 -25.35 -28.03
CA VAL A 16 35.26 -26.00 -27.42
C VAL A 16 34.73 -25.21 -26.22
N THR A 17 35.59 -24.54 -25.45
CA THR A 17 35.16 -23.69 -24.32
C THR A 17 34.54 -22.35 -24.77
N ARG A 18 34.92 -21.81 -25.94
CA ARG A 18 34.27 -20.61 -26.50
C ARG A 18 32.93 -20.90 -27.16
N SER A 19 32.74 -22.09 -27.74
CA SER A 19 31.46 -22.49 -28.32
C SER A 19 30.42 -22.90 -27.26
N LEU A 20 30.83 -23.47 -26.11
CA LEU A 20 29.91 -23.73 -25.00
C LEU A 20 29.49 -22.45 -24.25
N ALA A 21 30.36 -21.44 -24.15
CA ALA A 21 29.99 -20.14 -23.58
C ALA A 21 29.00 -19.36 -24.48
N ALA A 22 29.11 -19.51 -25.80
CA ALA A 22 28.16 -18.91 -26.73
C ALA A 22 26.77 -19.60 -26.69
N PHE A 23 26.71 -20.91 -26.47
CA PHE A 23 25.43 -21.64 -26.42
C PHE A 23 24.68 -21.46 -25.08
N VAL A 24 25.39 -21.26 -23.96
CA VAL A 24 24.75 -20.92 -22.67
C VAL A 24 24.24 -19.47 -22.64
N LEU A 25 24.83 -18.57 -23.43
CA LEU A 25 24.32 -17.19 -23.61
C LEU A 25 23.16 -17.07 -24.61
N LEU A 26 22.86 -18.12 -25.39
CA LEU A 26 21.74 -18.15 -26.35
C LEU A 26 20.47 -18.83 -25.81
N LEU A 27 20.53 -19.44 -24.62
CA LEU A 27 19.36 -19.96 -23.88
C LEU A 27 18.97 -19.07 -22.69
N ALA A 28 19.71 -17.99 -22.44
CA ALA A 28 19.13 -16.82 -21.79
C ALA A 28 18.20 -16.17 -22.81
N GLY A 29 17.03 -16.79 -23.02
CA GLY A 29 15.93 -16.18 -23.73
C GLY A 29 15.75 -14.80 -23.12
N THR A 30 16.14 -13.79 -23.89
CA THR A 30 15.61 -12.45 -23.71
C THR A 30 14.11 -12.65 -23.82
N VAL A 31 13.45 -12.70 -22.67
CA VAL A 31 12.02 -12.39 -22.62
C VAL A 31 11.98 -10.92 -22.96
N THR A 32 12.10 -10.61 -24.24
CA THR A 32 11.64 -9.36 -24.80
C THR A 32 10.15 -9.39 -24.51
N ALA A 33 9.76 -8.75 -23.40
CA ALA A 33 8.37 -8.49 -23.12
C ALA A 33 7.80 -7.91 -24.41
N THR A 34 6.86 -8.64 -25.03
CA THR A 34 6.17 -8.12 -26.20
C THR A 34 5.50 -6.83 -25.73
N ALA A 35 5.63 -5.73 -26.47
CA ALA A 35 4.78 -4.57 -26.25
C ALA A 35 3.32 -5.08 -26.12
N ASP A 36 2.63 -4.71 -25.03
CA ASP A 36 1.36 -5.28 -24.51
C ASP A 36 1.41 -6.40 -23.42
N GLU A 37 2.56 -6.88 -22.95
CA GLU A 37 2.56 -7.92 -21.90
C GLU A 37 2.44 -7.32 -20.48
N PHE A 38 1.39 -7.67 -19.73
CA PHE A 38 1.25 -7.32 -18.31
C PHE A 38 1.73 -8.47 -17.44
N ARG A 39 2.33 -8.15 -16.28
CA ARG A 39 2.85 -9.16 -15.35
C ARG A 39 2.35 -8.96 -13.93
N THR A 40 2.20 -10.03 -13.17
CA THR A 40 1.96 -9.96 -11.72
C THR A 40 3.25 -9.55 -11.01
N PRO A 41 3.18 -8.96 -9.80
CA PRO A 41 4.38 -8.68 -9.02
C PRO A 41 5.04 -9.99 -8.56
N SER A 42 6.36 -9.98 -8.41
CA SER A 42 7.05 -10.96 -7.58
C SER A 42 6.78 -10.65 -6.11
N VAL A 43 6.54 -11.68 -5.31
CA VAL A 43 6.31 -11.55 -3.86
C VAL A 43 7.19 -12.52 -3.11
N SER A 44 8.11 -11.98 -2.32
CA SER A 44 8.96 -12.74 -1.43
C SER A 44 8.24 -13.14 -0.15
N ALA A 45 8.47 -14.37 0.32
CA ALA A 45 7.95 -14.90 1.56
C ALA A 45 9.05 -14.98 2.63
N VAL A 46 8.83 -14.34 3.78
CA VAL A 46 9.80 -14.38 4.87
C VAL A 46 9.63 -15.61 5.77
N ARG A 47 10.71 -16.02 6.41
CA ARG A 47 10.71 -17.12 7.39
C ARG A 47 10.59 -16.55 8.80
N VAL A 48 9.64 -17.09 9.57
CA VAL A 48 9.38 -16.67 10.95
C VAL A 48 10.17 -17.51 11.95
N GLU A 49 10.83 -16.85 12.91
CA GLU A 49 11.63 -17.47 13.96
C GLU A 49 10.84 -17.70 15.26
N TRP A 50 9.84 -18.57 15.21
CA TRP A 50 8.95 -18.85 16.35
C TRP A 50 9.63 -19.28 17.67
N PRO A 51 10.76 -20.01 17.69
CA PRO A 51 11.48 -20.27 18.94
C PRO A 51 11.91 -18.99 19.67
N ALA A 52 12.42 -17.98 18.94
CA ALA A 52 12.82 -16.70 19.52
C ALA A 52 11.61 -15.90 20.04
N VAL A 53 10.45 -16.05 19.39
CA VAL A 53 9.17 -15.48 19.87
C VAL A 53 8.80 -16.06 21.23
N LEU A 54 8.91 -17.38 21.39
CA LEU A 54 8.61 -18.06 22.65
C LEU A 54 9.57 -17.64 23.77
N ASP A 55 10.85 -17.46 23.46
CA ASP A 55 11.85 -17.03 24.45
C ASP A 55 11.57 -15.60 24.92
N GLN A 56 11.20 -14.69 24.00
CA GLN A 56 10.76 -13.34 24.39
C GLN A 56 9.46 -13.38 25.20
N LEU A 57 8.45 -14.14 24.77
CA LEU A 57 7.19 -14.28 25.51
C LEU A 57 7.44 -14.81 26.93
N ARG A 58 8.33 -15.78 27.10
CA ARG A 58 8.69 -16.31 28.42
C ARG A 58 9.26 -15.22 29.32
N SER A 59 10.17 -14.41 28.78
CA SER A 59 10.75 -13.28 29.52
C SER A 59 9.68 -12.26 29.93
N GLU A 60 8.77 -11.93 29.01
CA GLU A 60 7.69 -10.97 29.24
C GLU A 60 6.69 -11.46 30.29
N ILE A 61 6.23 -12.71 30.22
CA ILE A 61 5.29 -13.30 31.20
C ILE A 61 5.94 -13.48 32.57
N ASN A 62 7.23 -13.83 32.64
CA ASN A 62 7.96 -14.02 33.90
C ASN A 62 8.15 -12.72 34.70
N THR A 63 7.81 -11.56 34.14
CA THR A 63 7.72 -10.31 34.92
C THR A 63 6.64 -10.38 35.99
N GLN A 64 5.63 -11.24 35.81
CA GLN A 64 4.55 -11.49 36.76
C GLN A 64 4.47 -12.98 37.12
N PRO A 65 5.15 -13.42 38.20
CA PRO A 65 5.23 -14.84 38.57
C PRO A 65 3.87 -15.53 38.78
N ALA A 66 2.87 -14.78 39.26
CA ALA A 66 1.51 -15.29 39.47
C ALA A 66 0.80 -15.68 38.16
N VAL A 67 1.14 -15.02 37.05
CA VAL A 67 0.60 -15.33 35.72
C VAL A 67 1.44 -16.40 35.02
N ALA A 68 2.74 -16.45 35.31
CA ALA A 68 3.67 -17.38 34.65
C ALA A 68 3.31 -18.85 34.86
N SER A 69 2.70 -19.22 36.00
CA SER A 69 2.22 -20.57 36.27
C SER A 69 1.12 -21.04 35.31
N ASP A 70 0.40 -20.12 34.68
CA ASP A 70 -0.71 -20.44 33.77
C ASP A 70 -0.20 -20.78 32.36
N PHE A 71 1.06 -20.48 32.04
CA PHE A 71 1.63 -20.67 30.72
C PHE A 71 2.49 -21.94 30.62
N THR A 72 2.21 -22.75 29.61
CA THR A 72 3.00 -23.94 29.29
C THR A 72 3.99 -23.65 28.16
N PHE A 73 5.28 -23.59 28.48
CA PHE A 73 6.34 -23.36 27.49
C PHE A 73 7.00 -24.64 26.94
N ILE A 74 6.70 -25.80 27.53
CA ILE A 74 7.17 -27.10 27.04
C ILE A 74 6.11 -27.67 26.08
N GLY A 75 6.45 -27.77 24.80
CA GLY A 75 5.55 -28.34 23.78
C GLY A 75 5.86 -29.81 23.46
N GLN A 76 4.90 -30.52 22.88
CA GLN A 76 5.07 -31.89 22.37
C GLN A 76 5.88 -31.92 21.04
N ARG A 77 7.15 -31.52 21.09
CA ARG A 77 8.01 -31.34 19.90
C ARG A 77 8.39 -32.63 19.18
N ARG A 78 8.33 -33.79 19.83
CA ARG A 78 8.85 -35.05 19.27
C ARG A 78 7.90 -35.75 18.28
N LEU A 79 6.61 -35.41 18.26
CA LEU A 79 5.59 -36.13 17.49
C LEU A 79 4.83 -35.25 16.48
N LEU A 80 5.00 -33.92 16.54
CA LEU A 80 4.19 -32.98 15.77
C LEU A 80 5.05 -32.08 14.88
N PRO A 81 4.56 -31.68 13.69
CA PRO A 81 5.26 -30.72 12.84
C PRO A 81 5.48 -29.38 13.56
N PRO A 82 6.59 -28.65 13.31
CA PRO A 82 6.91 -27.39 14.01
C PRO A 82 5.88 -26.26 13.86
N PHE A 83 4.99 -26.37 12.87
CA PHE A 83 3.90 -25.42 12.61
C PHE A 83 2.57 -25.82 13.26
N ASP A 84 2.51 -26.99 13.91
CA ASP A 84 1.33 -27.43 14.66
C ASP A 84 1.20 -26.57 15.94
N PRO A 85 0.04 -25.95 16.20
CA PRO A 85 -0.14 -25.07 17.35
C PRO A 85 0.16 -25.73 18.71
N ARG A 86 -0.01 -27.05 18.81
CA ARG A 86 0.26 -27.83 20.03
C ARG A 86 1.76 -27.93 20.35
N THR A 87 2.64 -27.59 19.41
CA THR A 87 4.08 -27.50 19.67
C THR A 87 4.47 -26.24 20.46
N MET A 88 3.55 -25.27 20.55
CA MET A 88 3.77 -23.98 21.21
C MET A 88 2.55 -23.55 22.06
N PRO A 89 2.17 -24.33 23.10
CA PRO A 89 0.94 -24.10 23.86
C PRO A 89 0.86 -22.70 24.48
N ALA A 90 1.97 -22.12 24.94
CA ALA A 90 2.02 -20.73 25.44
C ALA A 90 1.45 -19.70 24.44
N LEU A 91 1.68 -19.85 23.13
CA LEU A 91 1.11 -18.94 22.13
C LEU A 91 -0.40 -19.14 21.95
N VAL A 92 -0.87 -20.39 22.06
CA VAL A 92 -2.31 -20.69 22.02
C VAL A 92 -3.01 -20.08 23.24
N GLN A 93 -2.41 -20.21 24.44
CA GLN A 93 -2.90 -19.61 25.67
C GLN A 93 -2.90 -18.09 25.59
N LEU A 94 -1.82 -17.49 25.07
CA LEU A 94 -1.74 -16.05 24.83
C LEU A 94 -2.87 -15.59 23.90
N ASN A 95 -3.05 -16.23 22.75
CA ASN A 95 -4.10 -15.90 21.79
C ASN A 95 -5.50 -16.02 22.42
N ALA A 96 -5.74 -17.02 23.28
CA ALA A 96 -7.02 -17.18 23.97
C ALA A 96 -7.34 -15.98 24.87
N VAL A 97 -6.34 -15.47 25.58
CA VAL A 97 -6.46 -14.28 26.44
C VAL A 97 -6.63 -13.02 25.60
N THR A 98 -5.71 -12.78 24.67
CA THR A 98 -5.61 -11.52 23.94
C THR A 98 -6.69 -11.37 22.85
N SER A 99 -7.33 -12.46 22.44
CA SER A 99 -8.47 -12.42 21.50
C SER A 99 -9.66 -11.58 21.99
N GLN A 100 -9.77 -11.37 23.30
CA GLN A 100 -10.82 -10.53 23.92
C GLN A 100 -10.59 -9.03 23.65
N VAL A 101 -9.34 -8.64 23.37
CA VAL A 101 -8.95 -7.26 23.04
C VAL A 101 -8.69 -7.14 21.53
N PHE A 102 -8.03 -8.12 20.94
CA PHE A 102 -7.61 -8.17 19.55
C PHE A 102 -8.30 -9.34 18.83
N ASN A 103 -9.51 -9.10 18.33
CA ASN A 103 -10.31 -10.14 17.71
C ASN A 103 -9.54 -10.84 16.58
N GLY A 104 -9.52 -12.17 16.59
CA GLY A 104 -8.86 -12.97 15.56
C GLY A 104 -7.33 -12.91 15.56
N ILE A 105 -6.67 -12.47 16.63
CA ILE A 105 -5.19 -12.36 16.73
C ILE A 105 -4.43 -13.64 16.32
N GLY A 106 -4.97 -14.82 16.62
CA GLY A 106 -4.39 -16.10 16.20
C GLY A 106 -4.44 -16.38 14.69
N ARG A 107 -5.14 -15.56 13.90
CA ARG A 107 -5.17 -15.67 12.42
C ARG A 107 -3.86 -15.18 11.78
N SER A 108 -3.13 -14.30 12.47
CA SER A 108 -1.84 -13.78 12.00
C SER A 108 -0.81 -14.90 11.93
N ARG A 109 -0.16 -15.03 10.76
CA ARG A 109 0.94 -15.98 10.55
C ARG A 109 2.33 -15.39 10.80
N VAL A 110 2.35 -14.17 11.29
CA VAL A 110 3.53 -13.53 11.88
C VAL A 110 3.28 -13.27 13.36
N PRO A 111 4.33 -13.17 14.19
CA PRO A 111 4.20 -12.76 15.57
C PRO A 111 3.56 -11.37 15.63
N VAL A 112 2.54 -11.23 16.48
CA VAL A 112 1.84 -9.96 16.63
C VAL A 112 2.56 -9.16 17.71
N LEU A 113 3.11 -8.01 17.31
CA LEU A 113 3.82 -7.08 18.19
C LEU A 113 2.92 -5.87 18.42
N LEU A 114 2.47 -5.66 19.65
CA LEU A 114 1.58 -4.55 19.99
C LEU A 114 2.08 -3.87 21.26
N PRO A 115 1.76 -2.58 21.48
CA PRO A 115 2.03 -1.91 22.74
C PRO A 115 1.04 -2.44 23.79
N PHE A 116 1.15 -3.71 24.20
CA PHE A 116 0.21 -4.36 25.12
C PHE A 116 0.95 -5.25 26.12
N ASP A 117 0.85 -4.90 27.39
CA ASP A 117 1.43 -5.68 28.49
C ASP A 117 0.46 -6.79 28.93
N ALA A 118 0.58 -7.95 28.30
CA ALA A 118 -0.28 -9.10 28.57
C ALA A 118 -0.09 -9.64 30.01
N ALA A 119 1.12 -9.58 30.56
CA ALA A 119 1.41 -10.08 31.90
C ALA A 119 0.71 -9.22 32.96
N ALA A 120 0.88 -7.89 32.90
CA ALA A 120 0.20 -6.96 33.81
C ALA A 120 -1.33 -6.99 33.64
N PHE A 121 -1.84 -7.15 32.42
CA PHE A 121 -3.27 -7.26 32.15
C PHE A 121 -3.88 -8.51 32.82
N LEU A 122 -3.20 -9.64 32.70
CA LEU A 122 -3.64 -10.91 33.28
C LEU A 122 -3.62 -10.90 34.81
N GLU A 123 -2.55 -10.38 35.40
CA GLU A 123 -2.42 -10.27 36.86
C GLU A 123 -3.56 -9.43 37.45
N ALA A 124 -3.82 -8.26 36.86
CA ALA A 124 -4.86 -7.37 37.33
C ALA A 124 -6.26 -8.02 37.26
N ARG A 125 -6.51 -8.83 36.22
CA ARG A 125 -7.77 -9.57 36.09
C ARG A 125 -7.89 -10.70 37.10
N GLY A 126 -6.80 -11.43 37.37
CA GLY A 126 -6.77 -12.50 38.36
C GLY A 126 -7.03 -12.02 39.78
N ASN A 127 -6.59 -10.80 40.11
CA ASN A 127 -6.74 -10.19 41.44
C ASN A 127 -8.11 -9.52 41.67
N GLY A 128 -9.09 -9.72 40.77
CA GLY A 128 -10.38 -9.03 40.86
C GLY A 128 -10.24 -7.52 40.77
N GLY A 129 -9.21 -7.05 40.06
CA GLY A 129 -9.03 -5.63 39.77
C GLY A 129 -10.32 -5.06 39.18
N PRO A 130 -10.69 -3.81 39.48
CA PRO A 130 -11.95 -3.27 39.01
C PRO A 130 -12.07 -3.43 37.50
N ASP A 131 -13.22 -3.92 37.01
CA ASP A 131 -13.58 -3.86 35.57
C ASP A 131 -13.48 -2.42 35.00
N SER A 132 -13.34 -1.42 35.88
CA SER A 132 -13.15 0.00 35.59
C SER A 132 -11.72 0.44 35.29
N LEU A 133 -10.70 -0.42 35.37
CA LEU A 133 -9.35 -0.05 34.92
C LEU A 133 -9.31 0.02 33.38
N SER A 134 -9.09 1.23 32.86
CA SER A 134 -9.01 1.47 31.41
C SER A 134 -7.93 0.60 30.76
N LEU A 135 -8.30 -0.12 29.69
CA LEU A 135 -7.38 -0.89 28.83
C LEU A 135 -6.15 -0.08 28.40
N SER A 136 -6.25 1.25 28.34
CA SER A 136 -5.14 2.14 28.03
C SER A 136 -3.93 1.98 28.95
N ARG A 137 -4.13 1.63 30.23
CA ARG A 137 -3.01 1.40 31.16
C ARG A 137 -2.12 0.25 30.69
N TYR A 138 -2.72 -0.82 30.18
CA TYR A 138 -1.99 -1.97 29.64
C TYR A 138 -1.50 -1.73 28.22
N GLN A 139 -1.97 -0.64 27.59
CA GLN A 139 -1.58 -0.25 26.25
C GLN A 139 -0.63 0.96 26.21
N ALA A 140 0.23 1.14 27.22
CA ALA A 140 1.19 2.25 27.30
C ALA A 140 0.55 3.64 27.07
N ASP A 141 -0.65 3.83 27.62
CA ASP A 141 -1.52 5.02 27.54
C ASP A 141 -2.15 5.30 26.18
N PHE A 142 -1.94 4.42 25.20
CA PHE A 142 -2.72 4.45 23.97
C PHE A 142 -4.18 4.07 24.26
N ARG A 143 -5.11 4.71 23.57
CA ARG A 143 -6.54 4.33 23.62
C ARG A 143 -6.72 2.86 23.24
N PRO A 144 -7.82 2.21 23.68
CA PRO A 144 -8.21 0.90 23.14
C PRO A 144 -8.05 0.90 21.62
N VAL A 145 -7.51 -0.19 21.08
CA VAL A 145 -7.14 -0.32 19.66
C VAL A 145 -8.27 0.18 18.75
N ASP A 146 -7.96 1.10 17.84
CA ASP A 146 -8.95 1.70 16.94
C ASP A 146 -9.32 0.74 15.78
N LEU A 147 -8.38 -0.14 15.41
CA LEU A 147 -8.55 -1.22 14.45
C LEU A 147 -7.49 -2.30 14.69
N PHE A 148 -7.90 -3.57 14.66
CA PHE A 148 -6.99 -4.70 14.54
C PHE A 148 -7.54 -5.67 13.49
N ASP A 149 -6.73 -5.96 12.47
CA ASP A 149 -7.03 -6.95 11.43
C ASP A 149 -5.86 -7.93 11.33
N ALA A 150 -6.16 -9.22 11.45
CA ALA A 150 -5.19 -10.30 11.33
C ALA A 150 -5.69 -11.38 10.38
N GLY A 151 -4.79 -11.86 9.55
CA GLY A 151 -5.08 -12.79 8.47
C GLY A 151 -3.84 -13.54 8.03
N PRO A 152 -3.96 -14.36 6.96
CA PRO A 152 -2.88 -15.23 6.57
C PRO A 152 -1.58 -14.48 6.21
N ALA A 153 -1.62 -13.28 5.62
CA ALA A 153 -0.39 -12.56 5.28
C ALA A 153 0.26 -11.87 6.48
N GLY A 154 -0.47 -11.65 7.56
CA GLY A 154 0.04 -10.99 8.76
C GLY A 154 -1.05 -10.19 9.44
N TYR A 155 -0.72 -8.99 9.92
CA TYR A 155 -1.70 -8.15 10.59
C TYR A 155 -1.43 -6.66 10.35
N ASN A 156 -2.48 -5.87 10.58
CA ASN A 156 -2.41 -4.43 10.73
C ASN A 156 -3.16 -4.00 11.98
N ALA A 157 -2.61 -3.03 12.71
CA ALA A 157 -3.28 -2.42 13.85
C ALA A 157 -3.14 -0.91 13.84
N VAL A 158 -4.15 -0.22 14.39
CA VAL A 158 -4.21 1.24 14.52
C VAL A 158 -4.51 1.60 15.96
N PHE A 159 -3.70 2.50 16.52
CA PHE A 159 -3.85 3.02 17.88
C PHE A 159 -3.82 4.54 17.87
N SER A 160 -4.41 5.16 18.88
CA SER A 160 -4.41 6.61 19.03
C SER A 160 -3.89 7.04 20.39
N LEU A 161 -2.95 8.01 20.41
CA LEU A 161 -2.47 8.65 21.64
C LEU A 161 -3.07 10.05 21.81
N GLN A 162 -3.83 10.23 22.88
CA GLN A 162 -4.47 11.52 23.21
C GLN A 162 -3.43 12.62 23.48
N PRO A 163 -3.75 13.91 23.20
CA PRO A 163 -2.97 15.04 23.70
C PRO A 163 -2.83 14.96 25.23
N GLY A 164 -1.59 15.12 25.72
CA GLY A 164 -1.28 15.06 27.15
C GLY A 164 -1.23 13.66 27.76
N ALA A 165 -1.52 12.59 27.00
CA ALA A 165 -1.38 11.23 27.48
C ALA A 165 0.08 10.75 27.43
N GLY A 166 0.45 9.93 28.41
CA GLY A 166 1.77 9.32 28.53
C GLY A 166 2.72 10.13 29.40
N ASP A 167 3.13 9.55 30.53
CA ASP A 167 4.09 10.17 31.43
C ASP A 167 5.42 10.45 30.72
N GLY A 168 5.95 11.66 30.93
CA GLY A 168 7.20 12.14 30.32
C GLY A 168 7.10 12.49 28.83
N MET A 169 5.91 12.49 28.23
CA MET A 169 5.74 12.92 26.85
C MET A 169 5.91 14.44 26.69
N PRO A 170 6.61 14.91 25.63
CA PRO A 170 6.70 16.34 25.36
C PRO A 170 5.31 16.93 25.05
N GLN A 171 5.10 18.20 25.42
CA GLN A 171 3.92 18.92 24.98
C GLN A 171 3.87 19.01 23.44
N ARG A 172 2.67 18.97 22.89
CA ARG A 172 2.40 19.04 21.44
C ARG A 172 1.49 20.21 21.15
N THR A 173 1.77 20.91 20.06
CA THR A 173 0.88 21.91 19.46
C THR A 173 -0.30 21.21 18.79
N PHE A 174 -0.08 20.05 18.18
CA PHE A 174 -1.14 19.28 17.53
C PHE A 174 -2.23 18.86 18.54
N ALA A 175 -3.48 19.26 18.27
CA ALA A 175 -4.57 19.22 19.24
C ALA A 175 -5.43 17.95 19.17
N ARG A 176 -5.17 17.04 18.23
CA ARG A 176 -5.94 15.81 18.02
C ARG A 176 -5.15 14.57 18.47
N PRO A 177 -5.81 13.42 18.69
CA PRO A 177 -5.09 12.16 18.89
C PRO A 177 -4.14 11.87 17.72
N VAL A 178 -2.95 11.37 18.04
CA VAL A 178 -1.99 10.92 17.03
C VAL A 178 -2.23 9.45 16.75
N GLU A 179 -2.62 9.16 15.51
CA GLU A 179 -2.83 7.81 15.01
C GLU A 179 -1.49 7.15 14.66
N VAL A 180 -1.26 5.95 15.19
CA VAL A 180 -0.09 5.11 14.96
C VAL A 180 -0.55 3.80 14.33
N GLN A 181 -0.04 3.50 13.15
CA GLN A 181 -0.30 2.24 12.46
C GLN A 181 0.91 1.32 12.59
N ILE A 182 0.69 0.04 12.86
CA ILE A 182 1.72 -0.99 12.78
C ILE A 182 1.26 -2.11 11.85
N THR A 183 2.14 -2.54 10.97
CA THR A 183 1.90 -3.69 10.09
C THR A 183 3.09 -4.64 10.19
N GLY A 184 2.79 -5.93 10.32
CA GLY A 184 3.75 -7.02 10.13
C GLY A 184 3.26 -7.94 9.03
N SER A 185 4.14 -8.36 8.12
CA SER A 185 3.76 -9.17 6.96
C SER A 185 4.76 -10.28 6.70
N ILE A 186 4.24 -11.47 6.38
CA ILE A 186 5.03 -12.58 5.86
C ILE A 186 5.31 -12.42 4.35
N LEU A 187 4.53 -11.58 3.67
CA LEU A 187 4.63 -11.30 2.23
C LEU A 187 5.26 -9.93 2.00
N LEU A 188 6.24 -9.85 1.10
CA LEU A 188 6.87 -8.62 0.68
C LEU A 188 6.81 -8.50 -0.83
N TYR A 189 6.27 -7.40 -1.32
CA TYR A 189 6.23 -7.13 -2.76
C TYR A 189 7.60 -6.64 -3.23
N ASP A 190 8.14 -7.32 -4.22
CA ASP A 190 9.43 -6.99 -4.82
C ASP A 190 9.21 -5.97 -5.94
N ILE A 191 9.21 -4.70 -5.56
CA ILE A 191 9.05 -3.57 -6.47
C ILE A 191 10.38 -2.88 -6.72
N SER A 192 10.56 -2.34 -7.93
CA SER A 192 11.69 -1.47 -8.25
C SER A 192 11.53 -0.12 -7.54
N ASP A 193 11.97 0.00 -6.29
CA ASP A 193 11.79 1.22 -5.51
C ASP A 193 13.05 2.09 -5.46
N PRO A 194 13.09 3.27 -6.11
CA PRO A 194 14.26 4.17 -6.09
C PRO A 194 14.61 4.72 -4.71
N GLN A 195 13.67 4.65 -3.76
CA GLN A 195 13.85 5.10 -2.38
C GLN A 195 13.97 3.95 -1.37
N GLY A 196 13.95 2.71 -1.85
CA GLY A 196 14.03 1.51 -1.02
C GLY A 196 15.29 1.45 -0.17
N GLY A 197 15.17 1.01 1.09
CA GLY A 197 16.28 0.77 2.02
C GLY A 197 16.90 2.02 2.64
N LYS A 198 16.44 3.23 2.30
CA LYS A 198 16.95 4.48 2.86
C LYS A 198 16.40 4.76 4.27
N GLY A 199 17.10 5.58 5.04
CA GLY A 199 16.63 6.06 6.36
C GLY A 199 17.73 6.10 7.41
N GLU A 200 17.45 6.82 8.49
CA GLU A 200 18.40 7.08 9.57
C GLU A 200 18.27 6.02 10.69
N PRO A 201 19.38 5.44 11.18
CA PRO A 201 19.34 4.57 12.35
C PRO A 201 18.81 5.29 13.60
N VAL A 202 17.99 4.62 14.39
CA VAL A 202 17.43 5.18 15.64
C VAL A 202 18.27 4.72 16.83
N LYS A 203 19.32 5.49 17.16
CA LYS A 203 20.32 5.13 18.20
C LYS A 203 19.71 4.78 19.55
N SER A 204 18.62 5.44 19.95
CA SER A 204 17.94 5.20 21.24
C SER A 204 17.31 3.81 21.36
N LEU A 205 17.11 3.10 20.25
CA LEU A 205 16.40 1.82 20.19
C LEU A 205 17.22 0.69 19.55
N ILE A 206 18.48 0.94 19.19
CA ILE A 206 19.32 -0.01 18.46
C ILE A 206 19.58 -1.31 19.24
N ALA A 207 19.56 -1.26 20.57
CA ALA A 207 19.70 -2.46 21.41
C ALA A 207 18.49 -3.40 21.31
N GLN A 208 17.29 -2.86 21.07
CA GLN A 208 16.06 -3.65 20.92
C GLN A 208 15.82 -4.04 19.46
N PHE A 209 16.11 -3.11 18.54
CA PHE A 209 15.89 -3.22 17.11
C PHE A 209 17.15 -2.77 16.34
N PRO A 210 18.11 -3.68 16.12
CA PRO A 210 19.41 -3.32 15.54
C PRO A 210 19.36 -2.72 14.14
N ASP A 211 18.37 -3.12 13.33
CA ASP A 211 18.18 -2.67 11.95
C ASP A 211 17.11 -1.57 11.81
N LEU A 212 16.66 -0.97 12.92
CA LEU A 212 15.61 0.03 12.92
C LEU A 212 16.04 1.31 12.20
N ARG A 213 15.28 1.65 11.16
CA ARG A 213 15.46 2.87 10.37
C ARG A 213 14.23 3.77 10.49
N ARG A 214 14.47 5.08 10.65
CA ARG A 214 13.47 6.14 10.59
C ARG A 214 13.61 6.95 9.30
N PHE A 215 12.52 7.18 8.60
CA PHE A 215 12.49 8.04 7.42
C PHE A 215 11.11 8.68 7.24
N ILE A 216 11.05 9.79 6.51
CA ILE A 216 9.79 10.42 6.11
C ILE A 216 9.54 10.09 4.64
N ARG A 217 8.37 9.53 4.35
CA ARG A 217 7.99 9.14 2.99
C ARG A 217 6.48 9.17 2.83
N GLU A 218 6.03 9.73 1.69
CA GLU A 218 4.62 9.67 1.25
C GLU A 218 3.61 10.23 2.28
N GLY A 219 4.03 11.23 3.06
CA GLY A 219 3.21 11.85 4.11
C GLY A 219 3.19 11.10 5.45
N TYR A 220 4.15 10.21 5.66
CA TYR A 220 4.30 9.45 6.91
C TYR A 220 5.74 9.54 7.40
N VAL A 221 5.92 9.66 8.71
CA VAL A 221 7.15 9.16 9.34
C VAL A 221 6.99 7.66 9.53
N ARG A 222 7.99 6.90 9.13
CA ARG A 222 8.02 5.43 9.20
C ARG A 222 9.24 4.97 9.98
N TYR A 223 9.02 3.91 10.75
CA TYR A 223 10.02 3.20 11.52
C TYR A 223 9.97 1.74 11.07
N ALA A 224 10.94 1.35 10.25
CA ALA A 224 11.01 0.01 9.67
C ALA A 224 12.11 -0.80 10.36
N PHE A 225 11.79 -2.03 10.77
CA PHE A 225 12.71 -2.93 11.48
C PHE A 225 12.36 -4.40 11.24
N THR A 226 13.30 -5.29 11.53
CA THR A 226 13.08 -6.73 11.49
C THR A 226 13.05 -7.28 12.91
N ARG A 227 12.07 -8.15 13.20
CA ARG A 227 12.01 -8.93 14.44
C ARG A 227 11.55 -10.36 14.14
N PHE A 228 12.24 -11.35 14.67
CA PHE A 228 11.91 -12.77 14.44
C PHE A 228 11.86 -13.18 12.95
N GLY A 229 12.75 -12.59 12.14
CA GLY A 229 12.77 -12.78 10.68
C GLY A 229 11.67 -12.07 9.89
N VAL A 230 10.77 -11.34 10.56
CA VAL A 230 9.63 -10.63 9.95
C VAL A 230 9.89 -9.12 9.91
N PRO A 231 9.62 -8.44 8.78
CA PRO A 231 9.64 -6.99 8.70
C PRO A 231 8.36 -6.38 9.32
N TYR A 232 8.55 -5.38 10.15
CA TYR A 232 7.50 -4.56 10.73
C TYR A 232 7.73 -3.11 10.38
N VAL A 233 6.63 -2.38 10.20
CA VAL A 233 6.67 -0.93 10.02
C VAL A 233 5.65 -0.27 10.91
N VAL A 234 6.14 0.65 11.74
CA VAL A 234 5.32 1.61 12.47
C VAL A 234 5.26 2.90 11.67
N SER A 235 4.07 3.44 11.43
CA SER A 235 3.87 4.64 10.63
C SER A 235 2.90 5.61 11.27
N ILE A 236 3.20 6.91 11.16
CA ILE A 236 2.35 8.00 11.65
C ILE A 236 2.24 9.02 10.52
N GLN A 237 1.00 9.36 10.15
CA GLN A 237 0.76 10.38 9.13
C GLN A 237 1.17 11.75 9.67
N CYS A 238 2.07 12.43 8.97
CA CYS A 238 2.59 13.73 9.38
C CYS A 238 3.08 14.55 8.18
N LEU A 239 3.22 15.85 8.38
CA LEU A 239 3.90 16.73 7.43
C LEU A 239 5.26 17.14 8.00
N ASP A 240 6.30 17.12 7.18
CA ASP A 240 7.60 17.68 7.56
C ASP A 240 7.54 19.20 7.48
N SER A 241 6.95 19.81 8.50
CA SER A 241 6.70 21.25 8.59
C SER A 241 6.81 21.75 10.02
N THR A 242 6.59 23.05 10.21
CA THR A 242 6.37 23.60 11.54
C THR A 242 5.10 23.01 12.20
N PRO A 243 5.11 22.77 13.52
CA PRO A 243 3.95 22.33 14.28
C PRO A 243 2.74 23.26 14.12
N ARG A 244 1.54 22.69 13.93
CA ARG A 244 0.28 23.44 13.87
C ARG A 244 -0.85 22.69 14.60
N PRO A 245 -1.84 23.39 15.19
CA PRO A 245 -2.92 22.73 15.93
C PRO A 245 -3.72 21.70 15.13
N ARG A 246 -3.90 21.95 13.82
CA ARG A 246 -4.69 21.10 12.91
C ARG A 246 -3.85 20.19 12.02
N ARG A 247 -2.52 20.23 12.11
CA ARG A 247 -1.62 19.45 11.24
C ARG A 247 -0.41 18.96 12.04
N LEU A 248 -0.28 17.65 12.19
CA LEU A 248 0.81 17.03 12.93
C LEU A 248 2.13 17.21 12.18
N ALA A 249 3.09 17.86 12.83
CA ALA A 249 4.46 17.91 12.32
C ALA A 249 5.18 16.59 12.59
N CYS A 250 6.02 16.12 11.66
CA CYS A 250 6.75 14.86 11.85
C CYS A 250 7.66 14.89 13.09
N ARG A 251 8.20 16.05 13.45
CA ARG A 251 8.98 16.23 14.69
C ARG A 251 8.17 15.95 15.98
N GLU A 252 6.88 16.26 15.98
CA GLU A 252 5.98 15.95 17.11
C GLU A 252 5.55 14.47 17.12
N ALA A 253 5.64 13.79 15.98
CA ALA A 253 5.33 12.37 15.85
C ALA A 253 6.46 11.45 16.37
N TYR A 254 7.72 11.90 16.34
CA TYR A 254 8.86 11.05 16.75
C TYR A 254 8.76 10.52 18.19
N PRO A 255 8.46 11.33 19.21
CA PRO A 255 8.34 10.84 20.59
C PRO A 255 7.17 9.85 20.74
N VAL A 256 6.09 10.03 19.97
CA VAL A 256 4.93 9.12 19.98
C VAL A 256 5.32 7.76 19.40
N ALA A 257 6.02 7.76 18.26
CA ALA A 257 6.51 6.54 17.63
C ALA A 257 7.52 5.81 18.53
N GLU A 258 8.46 6.53 19.15
CA GLU A 258 9.44 5.91 20.06
C GLU A 258 8.78 5.33 21.32
N ARG A 259 7.75 5.99 21.88
CA ARG A 259 6.94 5.41 22.96
C ARG A 259 6.28 4.10 22.51
N PHE A 260 5.64 4.12 21.34
CA PHE A 260 4.98 2.96 20.77
C PHE A 260 5.96 1.79 20.58
N LEU A 261 7.12 2.05 19.97
CA LEU A 261 8.17 1.05 19.73
C LEU A 261 8.72 0.43 21.01
N LYS A 262 8.98 1.25 22.05
CA LYS A 262 9.45 0.76 23.36
C LYS A 262 8.43 -0.12 24.08
N ALA A 263 7.15 0.08 23.79
CA ALA A 263 6.06 -0.67 24.39
C ALA A 263 5.75 -1.99 23.68
N LEU A 264 6.36 -2.27 22.52
CA LEU A 264 6.06 -3.48 21.74
C LEU A 264 6.41 -4.75 22.53
N ARG A 265 5.40 -5.60 22.72
CA ARG A 265 5.46 -6.94 23.33
C ARG A 265 4.87 -7.99 22.40
N VAL A 266 5.15 -9.27 22.67
CA VAL A 266 4.48 -10.37 21.97
C VAL A 266 3.04 -10.44 22.47
N ALA A 267 2.08 -10.07 21.62
CA ALA A 267 0.66 -10.06 21.95
C ALA A 267 -0.10 -11.29 21.39
N GLY A 268 0.49 -12.00 20.42
CA GLY A 268 -0.12 -13.20 19.85
C GLY A 268 0.46 -13.59 18.49
N GLY A 269 -0.38 -14.22 17.68
CA GLY A 269 -0.02 -14.82 16.40
C GLY A 269 0.17 -16.32 16.50
N GLN A 270 0.19 -17.01 15.37
CA GLN A 270 0.23 -18.46 15.34
C GLN A 270 1.15 -19.01 14.24
N PRO A 271 1.98 -20.04 14.57
CA PRO A 271 2.78 -20.71 13.57
C PRO A 271 1.99 -21.20 12.36
N SER A 272 2.64 -21.17 11.21
CA SER A 272 2.15 -21.76 9.97
C SER A 272 3.26 -22.47 9.22
N ARG A 273 2.87 -23.27 8.23
CA ARG A 273 3.81 -23.80 7.25
C ARG A 273 4.59 -22.66 6.61
N SER A 274 5.87 -22.90 6.35
CA SER A 274 6.71 -21.96 5.58
C SER A 274 6.05 -21.69 4.23
N ARG A 275 6.18 -20.46 3.77
CA ARG A 275 5.75 -20.06 2.43
C ARG A 275 6.94 -20.13 1.47
N ILE A 276 6.59 -20.18 0.19
CA ILE A 276 7.52 -20.07 -0.92
C ILE A 276 7.28 -18.73 -1.61
N ASP A 277 8.31 -18.21 -2.25
CA ASP A 277 8.20 -17.00 -3.05
C ASP A 277 7.21 -17.21 -4.21
N ILE A 278 6.47 -16.16 -4.53
CA ILE A 278 5.51 -16.13 -5.63
C ILE A 278 6.20 -15.44 -6.81
N PRO A 279 6.49 -16.16 -7.91
CA PRO A 279 7.16 -15.55 -9.06
C PRO A 279 6.21 -14.61 -9.82
N SER A 280 6.79 -13.58 -10.44
CA SER A 280 6.09 -12.80 -11.45
C SER A 280 5.72 -13.67 -12.65
N ILE A 281 4.44 -13.69 -13.00
CA ILE A 281 3.90 -14.41 -14.15
C ILE A 281 3.17 -13.43 -15.09
N VAL A 282 2.86 -13.89 -16.30
CA VAL A 282 2.04 -13.13 -17.25
C VAL A 282 0.62 -13.01 -16.69
N ALA A 283 0.09 -11.80 -16.63
CA ALA A 283 -1.27 -11.56 -16.18
C ALA A 283 -2.28 -12.02 -17.24
N GLU A 284 -3.31 -12.75 -16.81
CA GLU A 284 -4.37 -13.21 -17.69
C GLU A 284 -5.19 -12.01 -18.21
N ARG A 285 -5.48 -12.01 -19.52
CA ARG A 285 -6.25 -11.00 -20.22
C ARG A 285 -7.24 -11.68 -21.19
N PRO A 286 -8.40 -11.06 -21.48
CA PRO A 286 -9.31 -11.59 -22.48
C PRO A 286 -8.63 -11.83 -23.84
N LEU A 287 -9.06 -12.87 -24.55
CA LEU A 287 -8.53 -13.18 -25.88
C LEU A 287 -9.15 -12.27 -26.96
N GLN A 288 -10.44 -12.00 -26.86
CA GLN A 288 -11.17 -11.15 -27.79
C GLN A 288 -10.78 -9.68 -27.59
N ARG A 289 -10.52 -8.95 -28.67
CA ARG A 289 -10.29 -7.50 -28.59
C ARG A 289 -11.61 -6.75 -28.50
N ALA A 290 -11.65 -5.74 -27.63
CA ALA A 290 -12.73 -4.76 -27.61
C ALA A 290 -12.66 -3.88 -28.86
N ALA A 291 -13.81 -3.42 -29.35
CA ALA A 291 -13.90 -2.63 -30.58
C ALA A 291 -13.39 -1.18 -30.38
N ASP A 292 -13.65 -0.61 -29.20
CA ASP A 292 -13.51 0.81 -28.87
C ASP A 292 -12.48 1.07 -27.75
N PHE A 293 -12.30 0.14 -26.81
CA PHE A 293 -11.40 0.34 -25.68
C PHE A 293 -9.93 0.46 -26.13
N THR A 294 -9.40 1.68 -26.00
CA THR A 294 -8.01 2.01 -26.26
C THR A 294 -7.39 2.71 -25.05
N TYR A 295 -6.08 2.53 -24.87
CA TYR A 295 -5.31 3.14 -23.79
C TYR A 295 -3.92 3.53 -24.28
N ARG A 296 -3.30 4.54 -23.67
CA ARG A 296 -1.90 4.89 -23.90
C ARG A 296 -0.98 4.05 -23.01
N PRO A 297 0.32 3.91 -23.36
CA PRO A 297 1.25 3.07 -22.60
C PRO A 297 1.39 3.54 -21.15
N PRO A 298 1.67 2.64 -20.19
CA PRO A 298 1.92 3.02 -18.80
C PRO A 298 3.10 4.01 -18.69
N GLY A 299 2.96 5.03 -17.87
CA GLY A 299 3.91 6.13 -17.75
C GLY A 299 3.76 7.24 -18.79
N ASP A 300 2.91 7.08 -19.81
CA ASP A 300 2.61 8.12 -20.81
C ASP A 300 1.60 9.16 -20.27
N ILE A 301 2.04 9.95 -19.30
CA ILE A 301 1.27 11.09 -18.79
C ILE A 301 1.21 12.23 -19.82
N ILE A 302 0.26 13.15 -19.67
CA ILE A 302 0.17 14.33 -20.54
C ILE A 302 1.51 15.09 -20.52
N ALA A 303 2.04 15.44 -21.69
CA ALA A 303 3.36 16.06 -21.81
C ALA A 303 3.51 17.32 -20.91
N ASN A 304 4.64 17.43 -20.21
CA ASN A 304 4.98 18.51 -19.29
C ASN A 304 4.08 18.64 -18.04
N THR A 305 3.25 17.64 -17.73
CA THR A 305 2.37 17.70 -16.55
C THR A 305 2.95 17.03 -15.32
N GLY A 306 4.02 16.23 -15.43
CA GLY A 306 4.71 15.66 -14.28
C GLY A 306 5.44 16.72 -13.45
N PHE A 307 5.78 16.38 -12.21
CA PHE A 307 6.49 17.29 -11.31
C PHE A 307 7.82 17.74 -11.95
N ARG A 308 8.06 19.07 -11.96
CA ARG A 308 9.20 19.69 -12.66
C ARG A 308 9.31 19.26 -14.15
N LYS A 309 8.15 19.05 -14.80
CA LYS A 309 8.02 18.61 -16.21
C LYS A 309 8.64 17.25 -16.53
N GLN A 310 8.91 16.44 -15.51
CA GLN A 310 9.38 15.07 -15.74
C GLN A 310 8.27 14.21 -16.35
N GLY A 311 8.66 13.15 -17.08
CA GLY A 311 7.72 12.17 -17.60
C GLY A 311 7.10 11.31 -16.49
N GLY A 312 6.15 10.46 -16.87
CA GLY A 312 5.62 9.45 -15.97
C GLY A 312 6.60 8.30 -15.77
N ARG A 313 6.15 7.28 -15.05
CA ARG A 313 6.90 6.07 -14.82
C ARG A 313 6.19 4.88 -15.43
N ALA A 314 6.86 4.22 -16.38
CA ALA A 314 6.39 2.95 -16.91
C ALA A 314 6.34 1.90 -15.80
N ASP A 315 5.18 1.28 -15.66
CA ASP A 315 4.92 0.16 -14.75
C ASP A 315 3.93 -0.77 -15.42
N PHE A 316 4.39 -1.96 -15.81
CA PHE A 316 3.60 -2.99 -16.49
C PHE A 316 2.99 -4.00 -15.50
N THR A 317 3.03 -3.69 -14.21
CA THR A 317 2.60 -4.60 -13.14
C THR A 317 1.10 -4.53 -12.89
N THR A 318 0.45 -5.69 -12.95
CA THR A 318 -0.90 -5.91 -12.41
C THR A 318 -0.75 -6.38 -10.97
N TYR A 319 -0.84 -5.46 -10.01
CA TYR A 319 -0.53 -5.72 -8.60
C TYR A 319 -1.50 -6.68 -7.90
N SER A 320 -2.74 -6.77 -8.41
CA SER A 320 -3.75 -7.69 -7.93
C SER A 320 -4.80 -7.93 -9.02
N GLN A 321 -5.38 -9.12 -9.07
CA GLN A 321 -6.56 -9.38 -9.88
C GLN A 321 -7.78 -8.83 -9.15
N ILE A 322 -8.30 -7.69 -9.60
CA ILE A 322 -9.40 -6.99 -8.94
C ILE A 322 -10.67 -6.93 -9.79
N ARG A 323 -11.82 -6.76 -9.12
CA ARG A 323 -13.02 -6.15 -9.72
C ARG A 323 -12.74 -4.68 -9.99
N PHE A 324 -13.18 -4.16 -11.14
CA PHE A 324 -13.03 -2.73 -11.45
C PHE A 324 -13.79 -1.87 -10.41
N PRO A 325 -13.28 -0.70 -9.95
CA PRO A 325 -13.85 0.01 -8.80
C PRO A 325 -15.17 0.75 -9.06
N LEU A 326 -15.56 0.94 -10.33
CA LEU A 326 -16.89 1.45 -10.68
C LEU A 326 -17.85 0.31 -10.99
N GLU A 327 -19.10 0.48 -10.56
CA GLU A 327 -20.15 -0.54 -10.69
C GLU A 327 -20.43 -0.91 -12.15
N LYS A 328 -20.53 0.07 -13.04
CA LYS A 328 -20.94 -0.11 -14.44
C LYS A 328 -19.95 0.55 -15.42
N PRO A 329 -19.66 -0.07 -16.58
CA PRO A 329 -19.04 0.61 -17.71
C PRO A 329 -20.06 1.53 -18.44
N PRO A 330 -19.61 2.47 -19.28
CA PRO A 330 -18.21 2.78 -19.56
C PRO A 330 -17.54 3.60 -18.45
N ALA A 331 -16.21 3.58 -18.40
CA ALA A 331 -15.41 4.37 -17.48
C ALA A 331 -14.19 4.95 -18.19
N PHE A 332 -13.68 6.08 -17.67
CA PHE A 332 -12.64 6.87 -18.32
C PHE A 332 -11.52 7.25 -17.35
N ALA A 333 -10.31 6.74 -17.59
CA ALA A 333 -9.11 7.06 -16.82
C ALA A 333 -8.32 8.19 -17.50
N HIS A 334 -8.38 9.40 -16.94
CA HIS A 334 -7.80 10.62 -17.51
C HIS A 334 -7.38 11.60 -16.43
N SER A 335 -6.45 12.49 -16.76
CA SER A 335 -6.12 13.66 -15.93
C SER A 335 -7.36 14.46 -15.54
N GLN A 336 -7.59 14.62 -14.25
CA GLN A 336 -8.57 15.58 -13.75
C GLN A 336 -8.11 17.03 -13.92
N SER A 337 -6.80 17.29 -13.81
CA SER A 337 -6.26 18.65 -13.69
C SER A 337 -5.73 19.25 -14.99
N PHE A 338 -5.23 18.43 -15.92
CA PHE A 338 -4.49 18.93 -17.09
C PHE A 338 -5.19 18.69 -18.44
N ARG A 339 -6.25 17.88 -18.48
CA ARG A 339 -7.01 17.68 -19.71
C ARG A 339 -7.80 18.95 -20.05
N LYS A 340 -7.45 19.61 -21.16
CA LYS A 340 -8.28 20.70 -21.74
C LYS A 340 -9.59 20.10 -22.23
N ARG A 341 -10.73 20.65 -21.78
CA ARG A 341 -12.05 20.32 -22.31
C ARG A 341 -12.07 20.72 -23.79
N ARG A 342 -12.25 19.76 -24.71
CA ARG A 342 -12.35 20.10 -26.15
C ARG A 342 -13.80 20.45 -26.47
N ALA A 343 -14.02 21.49 -27.28
CA ALA A 343 -15.36 21.87 -27.74
C ALA A 343 -16.05 20.75 -28.56
N THR A 344 -15.28 19.82 -29.12
CA THR A 344 -15.78 18.63 -29.83
C THR A 344 -16.28 17.52 -28.91
N ASP A 345 -16.07 17.61 -27.59
CA ASP A 345 -16.63 16.64 -26.64
C ASP A 345 -18.16 16.80 -26.51
N GLU A 346 -18.76 17.89 -27.02
CA GLU A 346 -20.22 18.10 -27.03
C GLU A 346 -20.95 17.43 -28.22
N THR A 347 -20.21 16.95 -29.24
CA THR A 347 -20.81 16.42 -30.48
C THR A 347 -20.40 15.00 -30.84
N ALA A 348 -19.57 14.33 -30.05
CA ALA A 348 -19.14 12.96 -30.31
C ALA A 348 -19.98 11.94 -29.53
N GLY A 349 -20.99 11.39 -30.20
CA GLY A 349 -21.68 10.19 -29.74
C GLY A 349 -20.70 9.07 -29.37
N SER A 350 -20.98 8.41 -28.24
CA SER A 350 -20.44 7.13 -27.74
C SER A 350 -18.91 6.91 -27.64
N ASN A 351 -18.02 7.86 -27.96
CA ASN A 351 -16.55 7.63 -27.94
C ASN A 351 -15.67 8.77 -27.34
N ALA A 352 -16.23 9.75 -26.62
CA ALA A 352 -15.49 10.94 -26.13
C ALA A 352 -14.45 10.69 -25.00
N GLY A 353 -14.23 9.44 -24.58
CA GLY A 353 -13.46 9.10 -23.39
C GLY A 353 -12.26 8.15 -23.58
N TYR A 354 -11.92 7.74 -24.80
CA TYR A 354 -10.71 6.96 -25.12
C TYR A 354 -9.76 7.75 -26.04
N PRO A 355 -8.45 7.45 -26.07
CA PRO A 355 -7.74 6.44 -25.27
C PRO A 355 -7.62 6.85 -23.80
N TRP A 356 -7.65 5.89 -22.86
CA TRP A 356 -7.23 6.15 -21.48
C TRP A 356 -5.79 6.66 -21.41
N GLN A 357 -5.47 7.43 -20.38
CA GLN A 357 -4.14 7.96 -20.15
C GLN A 357 -3.77 7.89 -18.66
N ASP A 358 -2.55 7.42 -18.40
CA ASP A 358 -1.96 7.38 -17.05
C ASP A 358 -1.86 8.81 -16.49
N ASN A 359 -2.19 8.98 -15.21
CA ASN A 359 -1.97 10.23 -14.50
C ASN A 359 -1.24 10.09 -13.15
N PHE A 360 -0.67 8.92 -12.83
CA PHE A 360 -0.07 8.61 -11.53
C PHE A 360 1.07 9.56 -11.11
N CYS A 361 1.90 9.99 -12.06
CA CYS A 361 3.02 10.90 -11.81
C CYS A 361 2.75 12.35 -12.25
N GLU A 362 1.50 12.71 -12.52
CA GLU A 362 1.14 14.11 -12.76
C GLU A 362 1.44 14.98 -11.53
N ALA A 363 1.83 16.23 -11.78
CA ALA A 363 2.27 17.13 -10.73
C ALA A 363 1.15 17.39 -9.72
N ARG A 364 1.43 17.02 -8.47
CA ARG A 364 0.75 17.46 -7.26
C ARG A 364 1.80 17.72 -6.18
N SER A 365 1.37 18.30 -5.07
CA SER A 365 2.20 18.52 -3.88
C SER A 365 2.32 17.28 -2.98
N PHE A 366 2.01 16.09 -3.49
CA PHE A 366 2.08 14.84 -2.73
C PHE A 366 3.38 14.08 -3.01
N ASN A 367 4.02 13.60 -1.96
CA ASN A 367 5.18 12.72 -2.08
C ASN A 367 4.77 11.36 -2.65
N VAL A 368 5.40 10.95 -3.75
CA VAL A 368 5.21 9.66 -4.44
C VAL A 368 6.58 9.11 -4.79
N GLY A 369 7.08 8.18 -3.98
CA GLY A 369 8.47 7.75 -4.11
C GLY A 369 8.78 7.03 -5.42
N GLN A 370 7.74 6.50 -6.08
CA GLN A 370 7.87 5.84 -7.36
C GLN A 370 8.10 6.81 -8.54
N CYS A 371 7.68 8.07 -8.46
CA CYS A 371 7.85 9.04 -9.55
C CYS A 371 9.26 9.64 -9.57
N GLY A 372 9.80 9.95 -10.75
CA GLY A 372 11.19 10.44 -10.90
C GLY A 372 11.49 11.70 -10.08
N GLY A 373 10.48 12.56 -9.89
CA GLY A 373 10.60 13.79 -9.11
C GLY A 373 10.35 13.61 -7.61
N GLY A 374 9.98 12.41 -7.16
CA GLY A 374 9.56 12.12 -5.79
C GLY A 374 8.18 12.67 -5.43
N PHE A 375 7.53 13.39 -6.35
CA PHE A 375 6.18 13.94 -6.21
C PHE A 375 5.31 13.52 -7.39
N GLY A 376 4.01 13.39 -7.16
CA GLY A 376 3.07 12.88 -8.14
C GLY A 376 1.63 12.87 -7.62
N HIS A 377 0.75 12.30 -8.41
CA HIS A 377 -0.69 12.30 -8.19
C HIS A 377 -1.16 11.28 -7.15
N GLN A 378 -0.36 10.24 -6.86
CA GLN A 378 -0.61 9.13 -5.90
C GLN A 378 -1.60 8.05 -6.35
N GLY A 379 -2.25 8.21 -7.49
CA GLY A 379 -3.23 7.24 -7.98
C GLY A 379 -3.70 7.52 -9.38
N GLN A 380 -4.87 6.98 -9.71
CA GLN A 380 -5.55 7.20 -10.98
C GLN A 380 -6.93 7.81 -10.76
N ASP A 381 -7.19 8.92 -11.47
CA ASP A 381 -8.55 9.46 -11.56
C ASP A 381 -9.37 8.69 -12.60
N ILE A 382 -10.59 8.31 -12.20
CA ILE A 382 -11.54 7.56 -13.01
C ILE A 382 -12.88 8.29 -12.99
N ARG A 383 -13.46 8.52 -14.17
CA ARG A 383 -14.81 9.07 -14.32
C ARG A 383 -15.77 8.01 -14.86
N PRO A 384 -17.00 7.92 -14.33
CA PRO A 384 -18.04 7.13 -14.96
C PRO A 384 -18.41 7.74 -16.32
N GLY A 385 -18.93 6.92 -17.22
CA GLY A 385 -19.52 7.36 -18.46
C GLY A 385 -20.75 8.25 -18.26
N GLU A 386 -21.14 8.92 -19.34
CA GLU A 386 -22.38 9.70 -19.34
C GLU A 386 -23.60 8.78 -19.29
N CYS A 387 -24.62 9.20 -18.54
CA CYS A 387 -25.91 8.55 -18.58
C CYS A 387 -26.62 8.95 -19.87
N SER A 388 -26.67 8.06 -20.87
CA SER A 388 -27.41 8.30 -22.12
C SER A 388 -28.91 8.45 -21.87
N ALA A 389 -29.55 9.38 -22.58
CA ALA A 389 -30.99 9.66 -22.52
C ALA A 389 -31.85 8.46 -22.96
N ASP A 390 -31.31 7.51 -23.73
CA ASP A 390 -32.05 6.32 -24.19
C ASP A 390 -32.35 5.29 -23.07
N ASN A 391 -31.82 5.49 -21.86
CA ASN A 391 -32.16 4.70 -20.68
C ASN A 391 -33.47 5.17 -19.99
N GLU A 392 -34.35 5.85 -20.73
CA GLU A 392 -35.55 6.53 -20.20
C GLU A 392 -36.80 5.67 -20.03
N THR A 393 -36.81 4.41 -20.49
CA THR A 393 -37.95 3.50 -20.27
C THR A 393 -37.65 2.45 -19.20
N GLY A 394 -37.95 2.77 -17.93
CA GLY A 394 -38.01 1.84 -16.80
C GLY A 394 -37.41 2.38 -15.48
N ASP A 395 -37.63 1.68 -14.36
CA ASP A 395 -37.10 1.97 -13.00
C ASP A 395 -35.55 2.00 -12.89
N ASN A 396 -34.84 1.90 -14.01
CA ASN A 396 -33.38 1.83 -14.15
C ASN A 396 -32.77 3.13 -14.71
N LYS A 397 -33.34 4.30 -14.37
CA LYS A 397 -32.82 5.60 -14.80
C LYS A 397 -31.39 5.81 -14.28
N CYS A 398 -30.43 5.94 -15.18
CA CYS A 398 -29.05 6.28 -14.82
C CYS A 398 -29.00 7.71 -14.25
N ASP A 399 -28.76 7.86 -12.95
CA ASP A 399 -28.49 9.16 -12.33
C ASP A 399 -26.96 9.40 -12.28
N PRO A 400 -26.43 10.44 -12.96
CA PRO A 400 -25.01 10.80 -12.89
C PRO A 400 -24.52 11.05 -11.47
N LYS A 401 -25.42 11.34 -10.52
CA LYS A 401 -25.09 11.56 -9.12
C LYS A 401 -25.05 10.28 -8.28
N GLN A 402 -25.56 9.16 -8.79
CA GLN A 402 -25.70 7.88 -8.10
C GLN A 402 -24.86 6.76 -8.72
N GLN A 403 -23.77 7.13 -9.42
CA GLN A 403 -22.83 6.18 -10.01
C GLN A 403 -22.10 5.41 -8.90
N GLY A 404 -22.31 4.10 -8.82
CA GLY A 404 -21.83 3.26 -7.72
C GLY A 404 -20.32 3.02 -7.72
N VAL A 405 -19.75 3.04 -6.51
CA VAL A 405 -18.38 2.60 -6.22
C VAL A 405 -18.46 1.28 -5.47
N VAL A 406 -17.68 0.29 -5.92
CA VAL A 406 -17.70 -1.08 -5.41
C VAL A 406 -16.34 -1.50 -4.85
N ALA A 407 -16.35 -2.41 -3.89
CA ALA A 407 -15.14 -2.99 -3.34
C ALA A 407 -14.45 -3.86 -4.40
N VAL A 408 -13.17 -3.57 -4.65
CA VAL A 408 -12.38 -4.23 -5.69
C VAL A 408 -11.95 -5.66 -5.34
N ARG A 409 -12.02 -6.03 -4.06
CA ARG A 409 -11.66 -7.34 -3.47
C ARG A 409 -12.37 -7.53 -2.12
N ASP A 410 -12.51 -8.78 -1.70
CA ASP A 410 -12.80 -9.14 -0.31
C ASP A 410 -11.76 -8.49 0.63
N SER A 411 -12.22 -7.66 1.55
CA SER A 411 -11.32 -6.80 2.33
C SER A 411 -11.93 -6.31 3.64
N VAL A 412 -11.07 -5.75 4.49
CA VAL A 412 -11.46 -5.03 5.70
C VAL A 412 -11.27 -3.53 5.48
N VAL A 413 -12.27 -2.74 5.88
CA VAL A 413 -12.25 -1.28 5.83
C VAL A 413 -11.34 -0.72 6.93
N ILE A 414 -10.47 0.20 6.52
CA ILE A 414 -9.65 1.06 7.37
C ILE A 414 -10.09 2.50 7.09
N ARG A 415 -10.93 3.03 7.99
CA ARG A 415 -11.47 4.38 7.95
C ARG A 415 -12.02 4.78 9.33
N ALA A 416 -11.40 5.76 9.97
CA ALA A 416 -11.98 6.41 11.15
C ALA A 416 -13.12 7.38 10.75
N PRO A 417 -14.04 7.72 11.68
CA PRO A 417 -15.12 8.65 11.39
C PRO A 417 -14.62 9.97 10.79
N LYS A 418 -15.36 10.52 9.81
CA LYS A 418 -15.05 11.74 9.07
C LYS A 418 -13.80 11.70 8.19
N GLN A 419 -13.04 10.60 8.14
CA GLN A 419 -11.95 10.47 7.18
C GLN A 419 -12.52 10.43 5.75
N GLN A 420 -11.84 11.12 4.81
CA GLN A 420 -12.32 11.27 3.43
C GLN A 420 -11.98 10.07 2.55
N ALA A 421 -10.91 9.35 2.89
CA ALA A 421 -10.47 8.18 2.17
C ALA A 421 -11.04 6.91 2.80
N VAL A 422 -11.46 5.97 1.97
CA VAL A 422 -11.74 4.59 2.35
C VAL A 422 -10.54 3.76 1.91
N THR A 423 -9.84 3.13 2.86
CA THR A 423 -8.78 2.17 2.54
C THR A 423 -9.31 0.76 2.76
N LEU A 424 -9.28 -0.07 1.72
CA LEU A 424 -9.60 -1.49 1.78
C LEU A 424 -8.31 -2.29 1.88
N GLN A 425 -8.18 -3.10 2.93
CA GLN A 425 -7.03 -3.98 3.13
C GLN A 425 -7.40 -5.43 2.77
N VAL A 426 -6.65 -6.00 1.83
CA VAL A 426 -6.67 -7.43 1.54
C VAL A 426 -5.54 -8.09 2.33
N ASN A 427 -5.90 -9.08 3.14
CA ASN A 427 -4.97 -9.85 3.96
C ASN A 427 -5.26 -11.35 3.73
N SER A 428 -4.70 -11.88 2.65
CA SER A 428 -4.95 -13.25 2.18
C SER A 428 -3.70 -14.12 2.25
N ARG A 429 -3.78 -15.37 1.77
CA ARG A 429 -2.60 -16.24 1.73
C ARG A 429 -1.54 -15.76 0.72
N THR A 430 -1.95 -15.02 -0.29
CA THR A 430 -1.10 -14.63 -1.43
C THR A 430 -0.96 -13.12 -1.58
N GLU A 431 -1.76 -12.33 -0.88
CA GLU A 431 -1.78 -10.88 -1.03
C GLU A 431 -1.83 -10.17 0.33
N HIS A 432 -1.01 -9.13 0.48
CA HIS A 432 -1.11 -8.12 1.54
C HIS A 432 -1.05 -6.73 0.90
N ILE A 433 -2.19 -6.26 0.42
CA ILE A 433 -2.31 -5.10 -0.47
C ILE A 433 -3.44 -4.18 0.00
N ARG A 434 -3.32 -2.89 -0.25
CA ARG A 434 -4.36 -1.89 0.06
C ARG A 434 -4.84 -1.17 -1.19
N PHE A 435 -6.11 -0.82 -1.17
CA PHE A 435 -6.74 0.03 -2.18
C PHE A 435 -7.37 1.23 -1.50
N ARG A 436 -7.05 2.44 -1.95
CA ARG A 436 -7.63 3.67 -1.39
C ARG A 436 -8.58 4.32 -2.39
N TYR A 437 -9.73 4.75 -1.90
CA TYR A 437 -10.77 5.43 -2.65
C TYR A 437 -11.00 6.80 -2.02
N MET A 438 -11.04 7.84 -2.84
CA MET A 438 -11.27 9.21 -2.34
C MET A 438 -12.45 9.89 -3.06
N HIS A 439 -12.78 11.08 -2.55
CA HIS A 439 -13.80 12.01 -3.07
C HIS A 439 -15.27 11.63 -2.87
N MET A 440 -15.55 10.49 -2.23
CA MET A 440 -16.86 10.18 -1.64
C MET A 440 -17.19 11.12 -0.47
N ASN A 441 -18.48 11.30 -0.16
CA ASN A 441 -18.90 12.15 0.96
C ASN A 441 -18.67 11.41 2.29
N PRO A 442 -17.83 11.92 3.22
CA PRO A 442 -17.54 11.26 4.49
C PRO A 442 -18.76 11.09 5.39
N ALA A 443 -19.71 12.03 5.34
CA ALA A 443 -20.92 11.97 6.16
C ALA A 443 -21.85 10.84 5.70
N SER A 444 -21.96 10.62 4.39
CA SER A 444 -22.70 9.48 3.83
C SER A 444 -22.02 8.17 4.18
N LEU A 445 -20.70 8.08 4.01
CA LEU A 445 -19.92 6.89 4.39
C LEU A 445 -20.03 6.55 5.88
N ASP A 446 -20.04 7.56 6.76
CA ASP A 446 -20.24 7.37 8.20
C ASP A 446 -21.65 6.84 8.50
N ALA A 447 -22.67 7.39 7.83
CA ALA A 447 -24.07 6.95 7.98
C ALA A 447 -24.28 5.51 7.50
N ASP A 448 -23.57 5.10 6.44
CA ASP A 448 -23.60 3.75 5.88
C ASP A 448 -22.70 2.75 6.64
N GLY A 449 -22.06 3.20 7.72
CA GLY A 449 -21.21 2.35 8.56
C GLY A 449 -19.89 1.92 7.92
N ILE A 450 -19.40 2.65 6.91
CA ILE A 450 -18.12 2.39 6.24
C ILE A 450 -16.96 2.86 7.15
N LEU A 451 -16.72 2.09 8.21
CA LEU A 451 -15.80 2.41 9.30
C LEU A 451 -14.83 1.24 9.54
N ASN A 452 -13.79 1.52 10.33
CA ASN A 452 -12.78 0.55 10.78
C ASN A 452 -13.39 -0.82 11.13
N GLY A 453 -12.86 -1.87 10.52
CA GLY A 453 -13.17 -3.26 10.85
C GLY A 453 -14.35 -3.85 10.08
N ARG A 454 -15.13 -3.05 9.34
CA ARG A 454 -16.19 -3.56 8.46
C ARG A 454 -15.56 -4.44 7.37
N SER A 455 -16.00 -5.69 7.28
CA SER A 455 -15.69 -6.54 6.12
C SER A 455 -16.58 -6.17 4.94
N VAL A 456 -16.03 -6.18 3.74
CA VAL A 456 -16.75 -5.99 2.48
C VAL A 456 -16.39 -7.08 1.49
N ALA A 457 -17.36 -7.52 0.70
CA ALA A 457 -17.14 -8.51 -0.35
C ALA A 457 -16.72 -7.85 -1.67
N GLU A 458 -15.95 -8.55 -2.50
CA GLU A 458 -15.68 -8.11 -3.88
C GLU A 458 -16.98 -7.82 -4.63
N GLY A 459 -17.07 -6.64 -5.25
CA GLY A 459 -18.26 -6.16 -5.96
C GLY A 459 -19.32 -5.52 -5.08
N GLU A 460 -19.20 -5.54 -3.75
CA GLU A 460 -20.12 -4.87 -2.85
C GLU A 460 -20.09 -3.35 -3.06
N ARG A 461 -21.24 -2.75 -3.35
CA ARG A 461 -21.38 -1.29 -3.43
C ARG A 461 -21.33 -0.69 -2.03
N PHE A 462 -20.39 0.22 -1.79
CA PHE A 462 -20.21 0.88 -0.49
C PHE A 462 -20.20 2.41 -0.58
N GLY A 463 -20.34 2.97 -1.79
CA GLY A 463 -20.35 4.41 -1.98
C GLY A 463 -20.76 4.83 -3.39
N VAL A 464 -20.62 6.12 -3.65
CA VAL A 464 -20.97 6.75 -4.94
C VAL A 464 -19.91 7.74 -5.38
N VAL A 465 -19.66 7.82 -6.68
CA VAL A 465 -18.73 8.80 -7.25
C VAL A 465 -19.21 10.20 -6.92
N SER A 466 -18.33 10.99 -6.30
CA SER A 466 -18.67 12.33 -5.81
C SER A 466 -17.49 13.28 -6.05
N ASN A 467 -17.51 14.44 -5.39
CA ASN A 467 -16.61 15.56 -5.63
C ASN A 467 -16.16 16.22 -4.31
N TYR A 468 -16.10 15.45 -3.24
CA TYR A 468 -15.69 15.92 -1.92
C TYR A 468 -14.17 16.11 -1.86
N LEU A 469 -13.72 17.28 -1.42
CA LEU A 469 -12.33 17.50 -1.04
C LEU A 469 -12.32 18.58 0.04
N ASP A 470 -12.11 18.16 1.29
CA ASP A 470 -12.26 18.94 2.52
C ASP A 470 -13.67 19.49 2.81
N ARG A 471 -14.42 19.84 1.76
CA ARG A 471 -15.81 20.28 1.74
C ARG A 471 -16.54 19.69 0.52
N PRO A 472 -17.89 19.67 0.51
CA PRO A 472 -18.66 19.35 -0.68
C PRO A 472 -18.28 20.26 -1.86
N ASN A 473 -18.24 19.71 -3.07
CA ASN A 473 -17.78 20.42 -4.29
C ASN A 473 -16.35 20.98 -4.20
N GLY A 474 -15.48 20.38 -3.39
CA GLY A 474 -14.08 20.77 -3.29
C GLY A 474 -13.23 20.39 -4.51
N THR A 475 -13.71 19.47 -5.35
CA THR A 475 -13.05 19.03 -6.60
C THR A 475 -14.10 18.77 -7.70
N SER A 476 -13.69 18.27 -8.86
CA SER A 476 -14.63 17.77 -9.89
C SER A 476 -15.18 16.39 -9.53
N ARG A 477 -16.30 15.96 -10.13
CA ARG A 477 -16.85 14.61 -9.87
C ARG A 477 -16.00 13.52 -10.53
N HIS A 478 -15.37 12.68 -9.70
CA HIS A 478 -14.56 11.54 -10.12
C HIS A 478 -14.27 10.63 -8.92
N LEU A 479 -13.83 9.40 -9.21
CA LEU A 479 -13.19 8.55 -8.22
C LEU A 479 -11.68 8.71 -8.36
N HIS A 480 -10.99 8.97 -7.25
CA HIS A 480 -9.53 8.84 -7.18
C HIS A 480 -9.22 7.50 -6.52
N PHE A 481 -8.46 6.66 -7.23
CA PHE A 481 -8.20 5.27 -6.87
C PHE A 481 -6.71 4.97 -6.80
N ASP A 482 -6.26 4.42 -5.68
CA ASP A 482 -4.86 4.19 -5.39
C ASP A 482 -4.59 2.74 -5.00
N VAL A 483 -3.35 2.29 -5.19
CA VAL A 483 -2.87 0.98 -4.76
C VAL A 483 -1.64 1.15 -3.88
N GLN A 484 -1.59 0.44 -2.76
CA GLN A 484 -0.37 0.29 -1.96
C GLN A 484 0.00 -1.17 -1.76
N VAL A 485 1.28 -1.47 -1.89
CA VAL A 485 1.85 -2.78 -1.57
C VAL A 485 2.76 -2.68 -0.35
N PHE A 486 2.82 -3.75 0.43
CA PHE A 486 3.71 -3.81 1.59
C PHE A 486 5.12 -4.28 1.21
N THR A 487 6.12 -3.47 1.54
CA THR A 487 7.54 -3.77 1.36
C THR A 487 8.26 -3.71 2.71
N ARG A 488 9.59 -3.90 2.73
CA ARG A 488 10.41 -3.69 3.94
C ARG A 488 10.37 -2.26 4.47
N ASP A 489 9.93 -1.29 3.67
CA ASP A 489 9.77 0.13 4.04
C ASP A 489 8.30 0.52 4.29
N GLY A 490 7.40 -0.47 4.31
CA GLY A 490 5.99 -0.33 4.65
C GLY A 490 5.10 -0.26 3.43
N TRP A 491 3.95 0.40 3.57
CA TRP A 491 2.99 0.59 2.49
C TRP A 491 3.51 1.61 1.48
N ILE A 492 3.79 1.19 0.25
CA ILE A 492 4.30 2.03 -0.83
C ILE A 492 3.22 2.24 -1.88
N TRP A 493 2.97 3.50 -2.27
CA TRP A 493 2.10 3.81 -3.42
C TRP A 493 2.72 3.27 -4.72
N VAL A 494 1.92 2.55 -5.50
CA VAL A 494 2.31 2.02 -6.81
C VAL A 494 1.30 2.41 -7.88
N ASN A 495 1.72 2.40 -9.15
CA ASN A 495 0.89 2.87 -10.24
C ASN A 495 -0.31 1.91 -10.47
N PRO A 496 -1.57 2.35 -10.27
CA PRO A 496 -2.73 1.48 -10.44
C PRO A 496 -3.15 1.29 -11.90
N TYR A 497 -2.59 2.05 -12.84
CA TYR A 497 -3.09 2.17 -14.21
C TYR A 497 -3.22 0.83 -14.94
N VAL A 498 -2.18 -0.01 -14.93
CA VAL A 498 -2.23 -1.34 -15.57
C VAL A 498 -3.18 -2.31 -14.85
N THR A 499 -3.24 -2.21 -13.52
CA THR A 499 -4.20 -2.99 -12.73
C THR A 499 -5.64 -2.63 -13.10
N LEU A 500 -5.92 -1.35 -13.34
CA LEU A 500 -7.21 -0.85 -13.79
C LEU A 500 -7.55 -1.24 -15.22
N ILE A 501 -6.58 -1.19 -16.15
CA ILE A 501 -6.78 -1.67 -17.53
C ILE A 501 -7.18 -3.15 -17.48
N SER A 502 -6.38 -4.00 -16.83
CA SER A 502 -6.65 -5.44 -16.73
C SER A 502 -8.02 -5.73 -16.11
N ALA A 503 -8.42 -4.98 -15.07
CA ALA A 503 -9.74 -5.11 -14.45
C ALA A 503 -10.89 -4.66 -15.36
N TYR A 504 -10.69 -3.58 -16.12
CA TYR A 504 -11.69 -3.09 -17.07
C TYR A 504 -11.88 -4.03 -18.25
N GLU A 505 -10.79 -4.63 -18.77
CA GLU A 505 -10.87 -5.65 -19.82
C GLU A 505 -11.73 -6.84 -19.41
N ARG A 506 -11.56 -7.31 -18.17
CA ARG A 506 -12.42 -8.36 -17.60
C ARG A 506 -13.88 -7.91 -17.47
N LEU A 507 -14.11 -6.66 -17.05
CA LEU A 507 -15.45 -6.10 -16.89
C LEU A 507 -16.21 -6.00 -18.22
N ILE A 508 -15.53 -5.62 -19.30
CA ILE A 508 -16.14 -5.48 -20.64
C ILE A 508 -16.00 -6.74 -21.51
N HIS A 509 -15.41 -7.81 -20.96
CA HIS A 509 -15.09 -9.05 -21.67
C HIS A 509 -14.28 -8.85 -22.97
N GLY A 510 -13.39 -7.86 -23.00
CA GLY A 510 -12.67 -7.45 -24.20
C GLY A 510 -11.33 -6.81 -23.89
N ARG A 511 -10.27 -7.30 -24.55
CA ARG A 511 -8.91 -6.78 -24.47
C ARG A 511 -8.80 -5.43 -25.17
N GLY A 512 -8.31 -4.43 -24.44
CA GLY A 512 -8.03 -3.11 -24.99
C GLY A 512 -6.85 -3.14 -25.95
N ARG A 513 -6.75 -2.09 -26.78
CA ARG A 513 -5.61 -1.88 -27.68
C ARG A 513 -4.77 -0.71 -27.17
N GLU A 514 -3.49 -0.96 -26.92
CA GLU A 514 -2.52 0.11 -26.70
C GLU A 514 -2.39 0.95 -27.98
N VAL A 515 -2.60 2.25 -27.85
CA VAL A 515 -2.27 3.23 -28.89
C VAL A 515 -0.98 3.93 -28.46
N GLY A 516 -0.07 4.17 -29.40
CA GLY A 516 1.25 4.74 -29.10
C GLY A 516 1.23 6.03 -28.27
N PRO A 517 2.40 6.44 -27.73
CA PRO A 517 2.48 7.56 -26.81
C PRO A 517 1.93 8.85 -27.42
N GLN A 518 1.45 9.75 -26.59
CA GLN A 518 1.01 11.05 -27.05
C GLN A 518 2.20 11.83 -27.62
N ALA A 519 2.16 12.14 -28.92
CA ALA A 519 3.16 13.00 -29.53
C ALA A 519 3.23 14.34 -28.76
N SER A 520 4.43 14.69 -28.29
CA SER A 520 4.67 16.06 -27.83
C SER A 520 4.42 16.98 -29.02
N ALA A 521 3.60 18.02 -28.83
CA ALA A 521 3.50 19.06 -29.83
C ALA A 521 4.93 19.57 -30.07
N ALA A 522 5.46 19.38 -31.28
CA ALA A 522 6.71 19.99 -31.67
C ALA A 522 6.61 21.48 -31.32
N PRO A 523 7.65 22.10 -30.74
CA PRO A 523 7.63 23.55 -30.60
C PRO A 523 7.33 24.10 -31.97
N ALA A 524 6.25 24.88 -32.09
CA ALA A 524 5.96 25.60 -33.31
C ALA A 524 7.26 26.32 -33.66
N VAL A 525 7.86 25.96 -34.80
CA VAL A 525 9.03 26.66 -35.32
C VAL A 525 8.51 28.06 -35.58
N ALA A 526 8.76 28.96 -34.63
CA ALA A 526 8.47 30.37 -34.80
C ALA A 526 9.34 30.79 -35.97
N HIS A 527 8.71 31.00 -37.12
CA HIS A 527 9.33 31.77 -38.18
C HIS A 527 9.73 33.09 -37.55
N ALA A 528 11.04 33.31 -37.44
CA ALA A 528 11.62 34.51 -36.90
C ALA A 528 11.13 35.70 -37.73
N GLN A 529 10.25 36.53 -37.15
CA GLN A 529 10.09 37.91 -37.55
C GLN A 529 10.76 38.79 -36.49
N PRO A 530 11.52 39.81 -36.92
CA PRO A 530 12.50 40.46 -36.09
C PRO A 530 11.89 41.36 -35.01
N ASP A 531 12.60 41.39 -33.90
CA ASP A 531 12.41 42.08 -32.63
C ASP A 531 11.65 43.41 -32.67
N LYS A 532 10.65 43.51 -31.79
CA LYS A 532 10.37 44.75 -31.07
C LYS A 532 10.49 44.51 -29.58
N VAL A 533 11.53 45.11 -29.04
CA VAL A 533 11.87 45.25 -27.62
C VAL A 533 10.71 45.90 -26.87
N ALA A 534 10.22 45.23 -25.82
CA ALA A 534 9.54 45.87 -24.70
C ALA A 534 10.05 45.24 -23.40
N ALA A 535 10.51 46.11 -22.50
CA ALA A 535 11.21 45.84 -21.26
C ALA A 535 10.30 45.20 -20.18
N PRO A 536 10.88 44.64 -19.09
CA PRO A 536 10.20 43.71 -18.19
C PRO A 536 9.38 44.46 -17.13
N ASP A 537 8.21 43.92 -16.80
CA ASP A 537 7.49 44.32 -15.59
C ASP A 537 7.72 43.28 -14.49
N ALA A 538 8.17 43.80 -13.35
CA ALA A 538 8.52 43.06 -12.15
C ALA A 538 7.39 43.21 -11.14
N ARG A 539 6.89 42.07 -10.62
CA ARG A 539 6.00 41.81 -9.46
C ARG A 539 5.11 40.64 -9.88
N GLU A 540 5.11 39.49 -9.23
CA GLU A 540 4.71 39.31 -7.83
C GLU A 540 5.23 37.95 -7.35
N GLY A 541 5.81 37.95 -6.15
CA GLY A 541 5.96 36.76 -5.35
C GLY A 541 4.77 36.58 -4.41
N SER A 542 4.74 35.40 -3.80
CA SER A 542 3.98 34.98 -2.62
C SER A 542 2.74 34.10 -2.82
N ASP A 543 2.78 33.00 -2.05
CA ASP A 543 1.68 32.31 -1.34
C ASP A 543 0.70 31.40 -2.08
N ASN A 544 0.96 30.08 -2.05
CA ASN A 544 0.46 29.17 -0.98
C ASN A 544 0.87 27.71 -1.20
#